data_AF-A0A7S7RTU5-F1
#
_entry.id   AF-A0A7S7RTU5-F1
#
_cell.length_a   1.000
_cell.length_b   1.000
_cell.length_c   1.000
_cell.angle_alpha   90.00
_cell.angle_beta   90.00
_cell.angle_gamma   90.00
#
_symmetry.space_group_name_H-M   'P 1'
#
loop_
_entity.id
_entity.type
_entity.pdbx_description
1 polymer ?
#
loop_
_entity_poly.entity_id
_entity_poly.type
_entity_poly.pdbx_seq_one_letter_code
_entity_poly.pdbx_strand_id
1 'polypeptide(L)' 'MAVGSRPIPWSSQSVSLILLIGINEDSRREFKLLFDVLFRVLRSRANVRQLIRADSYETMVGLLESMVIKASSA' A
#
# COMPACT_ATOMS: atom_id res chain seq x y z
N MET A 1 8.85 1.73 4.11
CA MET A 1 7.61 0.96 4.35
C MET A 1 7.89 -0.06 5.43
N ALA A 2 6.99 -0.25 6.41
CA ALA A 2 7.19 -1.22 7.49
C ALA A 2 5.98 -2.16 7.57
N VAL A 3 6.22 -3.46 7.62
CA VAL A 3 5.18 -4.48 7.80
C VAL A 3 5.27 -5.01 9.23
N GLY A 4 4.22 -4.78 10.02
CA GLY A 4 4.09 -5.40 11.33
C GLY A 4 3.69 -6.86 11.17
N SER A 5 4.39 -7.77 11.84
CA SER A 5 4.02 -9.19 11.91
C SER A 5 2.71 -9.43 12.67
N ARG A 6 2.25 -8.43 13.42
CA ARG A 6 0.93 -8.39 14.07
C ARG A 6 0.27 -7.03 13.83
N PRO A 7 -1.07 -6.98 13.72
CA PRO A 7 -1.78 -5.71 13.67
C PRO A 7 -1.43 -4.87 14.89
N ILE A 8 -1.10 -3.60 14.67
CA ILE A 8 -0.80 -2.64 15.73
C ILE A 8 -2.12 -2.01 16.18
N PRO A 9 -2.40 -1.95 17.49
CA PRO A 9 -3.53 -1.17 18.00
C PRO A 9 -3.34 0.31 17.65
N TRP A 10 -4.26 0.89 16.88
CA TRP A 10 -4.26 2.29 16.49
C TRP A 10 -5.59 2.92 16.88
N SER A 11 -5.63 3.51 18.07
CA SER A 11 -6.87 3.99 18.68
C SER A 11 -7.92 2.87 18.77
N SER A 12 -9.09 3.01 18.13
CA SER A 12 -10.16 2.01 18.11
C SER A 12 -10.03 0.94 17.02
N GLN A 13 -8.98 0.97 16.19
CA GLN A 13 -8.79 0.04 15.08
C GLN A 13 -7.49 -0.76 15.22
N SER A 14 -7.46 -1.95 14.62
CA SER A 14 -6.22 -2.74 14.45
C SER A 14 -5.68 -2.56 13.04
N VAL A 15 -4.44 -2.09 12.91
CA VAL A 15 -3.83 -1.74 11.63
C VAL A 15 -2.73 -2.74 11.28
N SER A 16 -2.90 -3.43 10.14
CA SER A 16 -1.92 -4.42 9.65
C SER A 16 -0.98 -3.90 8.57
N LEU A 17 -1.26 -2.72 8.01
CA LEU A 17 -0.49 -2.13 6.92
C LEU A 17 -0.43 -0.62 7.09
N ILE A 18 0.78 -0.07 7.07
CA ILE A 18 1.03 1.37 7.08
C ILE A 18 1.93 1.71 5.90
N LEU A 19 1.46 2.60 5.04
CA LEU A 19 2.23 3.14 3.93
C LEU A 19 2.63 4.58 4.26
N LEU A 20 3.93 4.82 4.34
CA LEU A 20 4.51 6.15 4.55
C LEU A 20 5.10 6.62 3.22
N ILE A 21 4.61 7.74 2.71
CA ILE A 21 5.04 8.34 1.44
C ILE A 21 5.59 9.73 1.76
N GLY A 22 6.87 9.93 1.53
CA GLY A 22 7.49 11.25 1.59
C GLY A 22 7.14 12.04 0.33
N ILE A 23 6.70 13.29 0.51
CA ILE A 23 6.41 14.18 -0.61
C ILE A 23 7.10 15.52 -0.41
N ASN A 24 7.54 16.08 -1.52
CA ASN A 24 8.00 17.44 -1.71
C ASN A 24 6.82 18.32 -2.18
N GLU A 25 6.79 19.59 -1.76
CA GLU A 25 5.68 20.51 -2.00
C GLU A 25 5.36 20.70 -3.48
N ASP A 26 6.39 20.69 -4.32
CA ASP A 26 6.29 20.81 -5.78
C ASP A 26 5.66 19.58 -6.46
N SER A 27 5.59 18.43 -5.79
CA SER A 27 5.15 17.15 -6.39
C SER A 27 3.74 16.73 -5.96
N ARG A 28 2.90 17.69 -5.57
CA ARG A 28 1.53 17.44 -5.09
C ARG A 28 0.66 16.75 -6.13
N ARG A 29 0.84 17.04 -7.42
CA ARG A 29 0.04 16.45 -8.50
C ARG A 29 0.39 14.98 -8.71
N GLU A 30 1.68 14.68 -8.75
CA GLU A 30 2.24 13.34 -8.88
C GLU A 30 1.84 12.47 -7.69
N PHE A 31 1.88 13.05 -6.48
CA PHE A 31 1.39 12.38 -5.28
C PHE A 31 -0.09 12.04 -5.40
N LYS A 32 -0.93 12.97 -5.87
CA LYS A 32 -2.36 12.68 -6.02
C LYS A 32 -2.60 11.50 -6.96
N LEU A 33 -1.88 11.44 -8.08
CA LEU A 33 -1.97 10.33 -9.02
C LEU A 33 -1.55 9.00 -8.37
N LEU A 34 -0.40 8.99 -7.69
CA LEU A 34 0.09 7.81 -6.97
C LEU A 34 -0.90 7.37 -5.88
N PHE A 35 -1.40 8.32 -5.08
CA PHE A 35 -2.36 8.06 -4.01
C PHE A 35 -3.66 7.47 -4.55
N ASP A 36 -4.21 8.02 -5.64
CA ASP A 36 -5.46 7.53 -6.23
C ASP A 36 -5.31 6.08 -6.73
N VAL A 37 -4.15 5.72 -7.32
CA VAL A 37 -3.86 4.34 -7.74
C VAL A 37 -3.69 3.41 -6.53
N LEU A 38 -2.90 3.82 -5.54
CA LEU A 38 -2.71 3.04 -4.31
C LEU A 38 -4.03 2.83 -3.57
N PHE A 39 -4.89 3.85 -3.49
CA PHE A 39 -6.20 3.74 -2.88
C PHE A 39 -7.07 2.71 -3.60
N ARG A 40 -7.08 2.70 -4.94
CA ARG A 40 -7.79 1.68 -5.72
C ARG A 40 -7.29 0.26 -5.41
N VAL A 41 -5.96 0.07 -5.36
CA VAL A 41 -5.33 -1.21 -5.04
C VAL A 41 -5.69 -1.66 -3.62
N LEU A 42 -5.55 -0.77 -2.64
CA LEU A 42 -5.69 -1.09 -1.21
C LEU A 42 -7.14 -1.20 -0.73
N ARG A 43 -8.13 -0.69 -1.48
CA ARG A 43 -9.55 -0.94 -1.17
C ARG A 43 -9.92 -2.43 -1.30
N SER A 44 -9.19 -3.19 -2.12
CA SER A 44 -9.44 -4.62 -2.28
C SER A 44 -8.92 -5.41 -1.08
N ARG A 45 -9.84 -6.04 -0.34
CA ARG A 45 -9.47 -6.97 0.75
C ARG A 45 -8.59 -8.12 0.26
N ALA A 46 -8.74 -8.56 -0.99
CA ALA A 46 -7.91 -9.61 -1.57
C ALA A 46 -6.45 -9.16 -1.73
N ASN A 47 -6.26 -7.94 -2.25
CA ASN A 47 -4.94 -7.34 -2.42
C ASN A 47 -4.26 -7.14 -1.05
N VAL A 48 -4.98 -6.57 -0.08
CA VAL A 48 -4.44 -6.37 1.28
C VAL A 48 -4.04 -7.69 1.92
N ARG A 49 -4.86 -8.76 1.78
CA ARG A 49 -4.52 -10.09 2.29
C ARG A 49 -3.27 -10.69 1.65
N GLN A 50 -3.01 -10.41 0.37
CA GLN A 50 -1.78 -10.85 -0.29
C GLN A 50 -0.57 -10.06 0.24
N LEU A 51 -0.70 -8.74 0.38
CA LEU A 51 0.38 -7.87 0.88
C LEU A 51 0.80 -8.22 2.31
N ILE A 52 -0.15 -8.44 3.24
CA ILE A 52 0.18 -8.79 4.64
C ILE A 52 0.76 -10.19 4.81
N ARG A 53 0.66 -11.06 3.79
CA ARG A 53 1.21 -12.42 3.79
C ARG A 53 2.59 -12.51 3.15
N ALA A 54 3.08 -11.41 2.57
CA ALA A 54 4.44 -11.36 2.07
C ALA A 54 5.43 -11.58 3.22
N ASP A 55 6.38 -12.46 2.98
CA ASP A 55 7.41 -12.90 3.93
C ASP A 55 8.68 -12.05 3.87
N SER A 56 8.85 -11.29 2.78
CA SER A 56 9.97 -10.38 2.57
C SER A 56 9.52 -9.04 2.02
N TYR A 57 10.41 -8.06 2.14
CA TYR A 57 10.20 -6.74 1.55
C TYR A 57 10.08 -6.82 0.02
N GLU A 58 10.94 -7.62 -0.62
CA GLU A 58 11.00 -7.81 -2.05
C GLU A 58 9.71 -8.45 -2.58
N THR A 59 9.22 -9.51 -1.92
CA THR A 59 7.95 -10.17 -2.27
C THR A 59 6.80 -9.16 -2.21
N MET A 60 6.75 -8.37 -1.15
CA MET A 60 5.71 -7.37 -0.94
C MET A 60 5.74 -6.28 -2.01
N VAL A 61 6.93 -5.74 -2.32
CA VAL A 61 7.09 -4.69 -3.35
C VAL A 61 6.67 -5.23 -4.71
N GLY A 62 7.13 -6.42 -5.09
CA GLY A 62 6.74 -7.04 -6.36
C GLY A 62 5.23 -7.28 -6.48
N LEU A 63 4.57 -7.69 -5.40
CA LEU A 63 3.10 -7.80 -5.35
C LEU A 63 2.44 -6.43 -5.55
N LEU A 64 2.90 -5.40 -4.84
CA LEU A 64 2.34 -4.05 -4.93
C LEU A 64 2.51 -3.48 -6.34
N GLU A 65 3.70 -3.60 -6.93
CA GLU A 65 3.98 -3.17 -8.31
C GLU A 65 3.06 -3.86 -9.31
N SER A 66 2.91 -5.19 -9.22
CA SER A 66 1.99 -5.95 -10.08
C SER A 66 0.55 -5.45 -9.96
N MET A 67 0.10 -5.15 -8.74
CA MET A 67 -1.24 -4.62 -8.50
C MET A 67 -1.42 -3.20 -9.04
N VAL A 68 -0.42 -2.34 -8.89
CA VAL A 68 -0.41 -0.96 -9.40
C VAL A 68 -0.46 -0.95 -10.93
N ILE A 69 0.34 -1.80 -11.60
CA ILE A 69 0.33 -1.93 -13.07
C ILE A 69 -1.06 -2.36 -13.55
N LYS A 70 -1.65 -3.38 -12.92
CA LYS A 70 -3.02 -3.84 -13.25
C LYS A 70 -4.05 -2.74 -13.04
N ALA A 71 -3.98 -1.99 -11.94
CA ALA A 71 -4.93 -0.93 -11.60
C ALA A 71 -4.78 0.33 -12.46
N SER A 72 -3.63 0.51 -13.12
CA SER A 72 -3.38 1.61 -14.07
C SER A 72 -3.84 1.29 -15.48
N SER A 73 -4.08 0.00 -15.78
CA SER A 73 -4.53 -0.50 -17.09
C SER A 73 -6.06 -0.66 -17.18
N ALA A 74 -6.79 -0.30 -16.13
CA ALA A 74 -8.23 -0.47 -15.96
C ALA A 74 -8.91 0.87 -15.66
#